data_AF-A0A0F8VV89-F1
#
_entry.id   AF-A0A0F8VV89-F1
#
_cell.length_a   1.000
_cell.length_b   1.000
_cell.length_c   1.000
_cell.angle_alpha   90.00
_cell.angle_beta   90.00
_cell.angle_gamma   90.00
#
_symmetry.space_group_name_H-M   'P 1'
#
loop_
_entity.id
_entity.type
_entity.pdbx_description
1 polymer ?
#
loop_
_entity_poly.entity_id
_entity_poly.type
_entity_poly.pdbx_seq_one_letter_code
_entity_poly.pdbx_strand_id
1 'polypeptide(L)'
;KATELFADERFDGTPEKIIKVTPTDIEDEDVDLESQDDTTSTETPDNVFGDQTTDDTTDANNDTIYDPKGDGTLDGEWDDETNKMVKYRVSGVTVNKVAERVQYYDTDGKLVTESFIDYTRKTMSKQFSSLDDFVKRWNESDRKQAIIDELSEEGIIWSALEEEVGKDMDPFDMICHVVYDQPPLTRKERADNVQKRNYFTKYSGTAHTVLENLLLKYADVGVQEIESMQALKVAPFNEIGSLSEIVKKGFGGKPQYEQALKELEAEIYQMPAPKTA
;
A
#
# COMPACT_ATOMS: atom_id res chain seq x y z
N LYS A 1 11.54 -40.08 -6.55
CA LYS A 1 12.76 -39.53 -7.20
C LYS A 1 12.37 -39.16 -8.63
N ALA A 2 12.24 -37.88 -8.94
CA ALA A 2 11.75 -37.39 -10.25
C ALA A 2 12.81 -36.60 -11.05
N THR A 3 14.02 -36.47 -10.52
CA THR A 3 15.10 -35.65 -11.10
C THR A 3 16.12 -36.45 -11.90
N GLU A 4 16.05 -37.79 -11.90
CA GLU A 4 17.01 -38.66 -12.60
C GLU A 4 16.79 -38.70 -14.13
N LEU A 5 15.65 -38.23 -14.64
CA LEU A 5 15.32 -38.24 -16.08
C LEU A 5 15.83 -37.00 -16.85
N PHE A 6 16.15 -35.90 -16.17
CA PHE A 6 16.68 -34.68 -16.80
C PHE A 6 18.14 -34.82 -17.27
N ALA A 7 18.82 -35.91 -16.90
CA ALA A 7 20.18 -36.20 -17.34
C ALA A 7 20.23 -37.13 -18.57
N ASP A 8 19.09 -37.62 -19.07
CA ASP A 8 19.06 -38.37 -20.34
C ASP A 8 19.01 -37.37 -21.50
N GLU A 9 20.06 -37.37 -22.33
CA GLU A 9 20.17 -36.50 -23.51
C GLU A 9 19.04 -36.73 -24.54
N ARG A 10 18.32 -37.85 -24.44
CA ARG A 10 17.14 -38.13 -25.28
C ARG A 10 15.83 -37.60 -24.68
N PHE A 11 15.84 -37.13 -23.43
CA PHE A 11 14.64 -36.62 -22.77
C PHE A 11 14.20 -35.27 -23.35
N ASP A 12 15.14 -34.36 -23.61
CA ASP A 12 14.86 -33.02 -24.16
C ASP A 12 14.91 -32.96 -25.70
N GLY A 13 15.27 -34.06 -26.37
CA GLY A 13 15.40 -34.10 -27.83
C GLY A 13 16.50 -33.19 -28.38
N THR A 14 16.67 -33.17 -29.70
CA THR A 14 17.61 -32.22 -30.33
C THR A 14 16.95 -30.84 -30.40
N PRO A 15 17.61 -29.77 -29.92
CA PRO A 15 17.03 -28.43 -29.96
C PRO A 15 16.85 -27.98 -31.43
N GLU A 16 15.63 -27.59 -31.79
CA GLU A 16 15.32 -27.21 -33.18
C GLU A 16 15.87 -25.83 -33.57
N LYS A 17 16.25 -24.97 -32.61
CA LYS A 17 16.76 -23.61 -32.88
C LYS A 17 17.89 -23.25 -31.91
N ILE A 18 19.07 -22.89 -32.44
CA ILE A 18 20.22 -22.40 -31.64
C ILE A 18 20.49 -20.96 -32.06
N ILE A 19 20.19 -20.00 -31.18
CA ILE A 19 20.50 -18.58 -31.39
C ILE A 19 21.84 -18.30 -30.70
N LYS A 20 22.84 -17.84 -31.45
CA LYS A 20 24.14 -17.45 -30.90
C LYS A 20 24.22 -15.92 -30.92
N VAL A 21 24.20 -15.32 -29.73
CA VAL A 21 24.31 -13.87 -29.53
C VAL A 21 25.68 -13.56 -28.93
N THR A 22 26.38 -12.55 -29.44
CA THR A 22 27.63 -12.07 -28.84
C THR A 22 27.36 -10.87 -27.93
N PRO A 23 28.21 -10.58 -26.91
CA PRO A 23 27.96 -9.51 -25.96
C PRO A 23 27.77 -8.11 -26.62
N THR A 24 28.40 -7.90 -27.77
CA THR A 24 28.28 -6.66 -28.55
C THR A 24 26.91 -6.48 -29.19
N ASP A 25 26.15 -7.57 -29.41
CA ASP A 25 24.82 -7.54 -30.04
C ASP A 25 23.70 -7.18 -29.04
N ILE A 26 24.02 -7.09 -27.74
CA ILE A 26 23.07 -6.81 -26.65
C ILE A 26 23.04 -5.31 -26.29
N GLU A 27 24.11 -4.58 -26.61
CA GLU A 27 24.27 -3.16 -26.25
C GLU A 27 23.69 -2.19 -27.31
N ASP A 28 23.23 -2.71 -28.44
CA ASP A 28 22.75 -1.92 -29.58
C ASP A 28 21.20 -2.03 -29.66
N GLU A 29 20.49 -0.99 -29.21
CA GLU A 29 19.01 -0.97 -29.09
C GLU A 29 18.26 -1.08 -30.43
N ASP A 30 18.96 -0.96 -31.55
CA ASP A 30 18.41 -1.10 -32.91
C ASP A 30 18.49 -2.55 -33.47
N VAL A 31 19.06 -3.50 -32.72
CA VAL A 31 19.16 -4.90 -33.13
C VAL A 31 17.89 -5.66 -32.71
N ASP A 32 16.94 -5.78 -33.64
CA ASP A 32 15.74 -6.59 -33.45
C ASP A 32 16.08 -8.09 -33.50
N LEU A 33 16.37 -8.66 -32.32
CA LEU A 33 16.66 -10.09 -32.14
C LEU A 33 15.49 -11.01 -32.54
N GLU A 34 14.26 -10.49 -32.63
CA GLU A 34 13.09 -11.27 -33.07
C GLU A 34 12.93 -11.29 -34.60
N SER A 35 13.61 -10.40 -35.34
CA SER A 35 13.50 -10.30 -36.81
C SER A 35 14.36 -11.29 -37.60
N GLN A 36 15.15 -12.17 -36.96
CA GLN A 36 15.80 -13.32 -37.63
C GLN A 36 14.82 -14.44 -38.03
N ASP A 37 13.53 -14.13 -38.09
CA ASP A 37 12.47 -14.99 -38.59
C ASP A 37 11.95 -14.45 -39.92
N ASP A 38 12.76 -14.51 -40.99
CA ASP A 38 12.16 -14.52 -42.33
C ASP A 38 13.02 -15.17 -43.43
N THR A 39 12.29 -15.89 -44.28
CA THR A 39 12.58 -16.44 -45.61
C THR A 39 13.14 -17.86 -45.74
N THR A 40 12.62 -18.80 -46.56
CA THR A 40 11.37 -19.02 -47.34
C THR A 40 11.48 -20.44 -47.93
N SER A 41 10.38 -21.22 -48.09
CA SER A 41 9.97 -22.03 -49.28
C SER A 41 9.10 -23.25 -48.87
N THR A 42 7.75 -23.20 -48.92
CA THR A 42 6.78 -23.43 -50.02
C THR A 42 6.52 -24.89 -50.44
N GLU A 43 5.24 -25.14 -50.78
CA GLU A 43 4.57 -26.28 -51.47
C GLU A 43 3.81 -27.26 -50.52
N THR A 44 2.55 -27.67 -50.64
CA THR A 44 1.29 -27.36 -51.39
C THR A 44 0.17 -28.22 -50.70
N PRO A 45 -1.15 -27.89 -50.75
CA PRO A 45 -2.18 -28.74 -50.15
C PRO A 45 -2.85 -29.66 -51.20
N ASP A 46 -2.90 -30.97 -50.92
CA ASP A 46 -3.62 -31.93 -51.77
C ASP A 46 -4.99 -32.27 -51.18
N ASN A 47 -6.02 -32.09 -52.01
CA ASN A 47 -7.43 -32.37 -51.73
C ASN A 47 -7.77 -33.79 -52.20
N VAL A 48 -8.38 -34.62 -51.34
CA VAL A 48 -9.22 -35.75 -51.78
C VAL A 48 -10.44 -35.91 -50.87
N PHE A 49 -11.60 -35.45 -51.37
CA PHE A 49 -12.97 -36.05 -51.39
C PHE A 49 -13.47 -36.91 -50.20
N GLY A 50 -14.73 -36.86 -49.76
CA GLY A 50 -16.01 -36.26 -50.22
C GLY A 50 -17.12 -36.61 -49.20
N ASP A 51 -18.06 -35.71 -48.88
CA ASP A 51 -19.42 -35.50 -49.45
C ASP A 51 -20.56 -36.37 -48.85
N GLN A 52 -21.71 -35.69 -48.64
CA GLN A 52 -23.11 -36.13 -48.39
C GLN A 52 -23.54 -36.38 -46.93
N THR A 53 -24.32 -35.51 -46.25
CA THR A 53 -25.71 -34.93 -46.41
C THR A 53 -26.76 -35.63 -45.53
N THR A 54 -27.85 -34.90 -45.26
CA THR A 54 -29.11 -35.20 -44.50
C THR A 54 -29.07 -34.71 -43.04
N ASP A 55 -29.69 -33.58 -42.66
CA ASP A 55 -31.09 -33.09 -42.72
C ASP A 55 -31.94 -33.51 -41.51
N ASP A 56 -32.82 -32.58 -41.14
CA ASP A 56 -34.03 -32.69 -40.31
C ASP A 56 -34.01 -32.36 -38.79
N THR A 57 -34.41 -31.11 -38.53
CA THR A 57 -35.56 -30.62 -37.71
C THR A 57 -35.77 -30.94 -36.22
N THR A 58 -36.21 -29.88 -35.53
CA THR A 58 -37.04 -29.80 -34.30
C THR A 58 -36.41 -30.35 -33.01
N ASP A 59 -36.52 -29.74 -31.83
CA ASP A 59 -37.75 -29.29 -31.20
C ASP A 59 -37.43 -28.41 -29.98
N ALA A 60 -38.34 -27.49 -29.66
CA ALA A 60 -38.33 -26.73 -28.42
C ALA A 60 -39.03 -27.55 -27.32
N ASN A 61 -38.43 -27.70 -26.13
CA ASN A 61 -39.08 -28.03 -24.85
C ASN A 61 -38.05 -27.81 -23.72
N ASN A 62 -38.15 -26.76 -22.90
CA ASN A 62 -38.89 -26.74 -21.62
C ASN A 62 -38.73 -28.03 -20.80
N ASP A 63 -37.89 -28.03 -19.76
CA ASP A 63 -38.36 -28.52 -18.45
C ASP A 63 -37.58 -27.91 -17.28
N THR A 64 -38.40 -27.46 -16.34
CA THR A 64 -38.17 -27.05 -14.97
C THR A 64 -37.80 -28.23 -14.04
N ILE A 65 -37.74 -27.94 -12.73
CA ILE A 65 -37.82 -28.86 -11.57
C ILE A 65 -36.48 -29.57 -11.23
N TYR A 66 -35.81 -29.35 -10.09
CA TYR A 66 -36.30 -29.54 -8.72
C TYR A 66 -35.53 -28.72 -7.67
N ASP A 67 -36.29 -27.86 -6.99
CA ASP A 67 -36.11 -27.35 -5.64
C ASP A 67 -36.51 -28.46 -4.63
N PRO A 68 -35.69 -28.80 -3.63
CA PRO A 68 -36.17 -29.40 -2.40
C PRO A 68 -36.27 -28.31 -1.33
N LYS A 69 -37.50 -27.80 -1.16
CA LYS A 69 -37.90 -27.02 0.00
C LYS A 69 -37.58 -27.77 1.29
N GLY A 70 -36.69 -27.18 2.08
CA GLY A 70 -36.60 -27.38 3.53
C GLY A 70 -37.02 -26.10 4.21
N ASP A 71 -38.32 -26.01 4.53
CA ASP A 71 -38.93 -24.95 5.32
C ASP A 71 -38.40 -24.96 6.76
N GLY A 72 -37.88 -23.82 7.19
CA GLY A 72 -37.32 -23.57 8.51
C GLY A 72 -37.17 -22.06 8.69
N THR A 73 -38.30 -21.38 8.87
CA THR A 73 -38.40 -19.98 9.27
C THR A 73 -37.58 -19.70 10.53
N LEU A 74 -36.48 -18.95 10.38
CA LEU A 74 -35.86 -18.15 11.45
C LEU A 74 -35.36 -16.83 10.84
N ASP A 75 -36.29 -15.90 10.81
CA ASP A 75 -36.13 -14.45 10.86
C ASP A 75 -34.99 -14.05 11.80
N GLY A 76 -33.85 -13.73 11.19
CA GLY A 76 -32.67 -13.19 11.84
C GLY A 76 -31.85 -12.45 10.79
N GLU A 77 -32.11 -11.15 10.69
CA GLU A 77 -31.25 -10.19 10.00
C GLU A 77 -29.93 -10.13 10.76
N TRP A 78 -28.95 -10.92 10.31
CA TRP A 78 -27.55 -10.82 10.73
C TRP A 78 -26.78 -10.24 9.55
N ASP A 79 -26.73 -8.91 9.55
CA ASP A 79 -25.79 -8.11 8.80
C ASP A 79 -24.39 -8.42 9.34
N ASP A 80 -23.69 -9.36 8.68
CA ASP A 80 -22.30 -9.68 9.00
C ASP A 80 -21.40 -9.25 7.85
N GLU A 81 -21.13 -7.94 7.81
CA GLU A 81 -20.10 -7.32 6.97
C GLU A 81 -18.67 -7.68 7.40
N THR A 82 -18.44 -8.71 8.22
CA THR A 82 -17.10 -8.98 8.81
C THR A 82 -16.39 -10.25 8.36
N ASN A 83 -16.65 -10.78 7.15
CA ASN A 83 -15.60 -11.48 6.39
C ASN A 83 -16.05 -11.75 4.94
N LYS A 84 -15.68 -10.89 3.99
CA LYS A 84 -15.71 -11.28 2.57
C LYS A 84 -14.66 -12.37 2.37
N MET A 85 -15.05 -13.62 2.57
CA MET A 85 -14.23 -14.78 2.24
C MET A 85 -13.96 -14.74 0.73
N VAL A 86 -12.75 -14.33 0.35
CA VAL A 86 -12.32 -14.29 -1.05
C VAL A 86 -12.25 -15.74 -1.54
N LYS A 87 -13.22 -16.14 -2.37
CA LYS A 87 -13.24 -17.46 -3.00
C LYS A 87 -12.22 -17.45 -4.13
N TYR A 88 -11.11 -18.15 -3.95
CA TYR A 88 -10.14 -18.37 -5.02
C TYR A 88 -10.65 -19.52 -5.91
N ARG A 89 -10.65 -19.32 -7.22
CA ARG A 89 -10.95 -20.37 -8.21
C ARG A 89 -9.68 -20.67 -8.98
N VAL A 90 -9.21 -21.90 -8.88
CA VAL A 90 -8.14 -22.42 -9.73
C VAL A 90 -8.74 -23.57 -10.54
N SER A 91 -8.79 -23.42 -11.86
CA SER A 91 -9.33 -24.43 -12.78
C SER A 91 -10.75 -24.94 -12.43
N GLY A 92 -11.63 -24.05 -11.94
CA GLY A 92 -13.03 -24.39 -11.62
C GLY A 92 -13.28 -25.04 -10.26
N VAL A 93 -12.23 -25.33 -9.48
CA VAL A 93 -12.35 -25.86 -8.12
C VAL A 93 -12.34 -24.72 -7.11
N THR A 94 -13.29 -24.75 -6.16
CA THR A 94 -13.34 -23.79 -5.05
C THR A 94 -12.26 -24.15 -4.03
N VAL A 95 -11.30 -23.25 -3.82
CA VAL A 95 -10.24 -23.44 -2.81
C VAL A 95 -10.36 -22.39 -1.71
N ASN A 96 -10.02 -22.79 -0.48
CA ASN A 96 -10.02 -21.94 0.70
C ASN A 96 -8.58 -21.72 1.18
N LYS A 97 -8.28 -20.53 1.70
CA LYS A 97 -6.98 -20.22 2.29
C LYS A 97 -6.84 -20.99 3.62
N VAL A 98 -5.91 -21.95 3.66
CA VAL A 98 -5.65 -22.76 4.88
C VAL A 98 -4.68 -22.03 5.82
N ALA A 99 -3.68 -21.34 5.27
CA ALA A 99 -2.74 -20.51 6.00
C ALA A 99 -2.12 -19.45 5.07
N GLU A 100 -1.74 -18.31 5.63
CA GLU A 100 -0.93 -17.28 4.97
C GLU A 100 0.39 -17.14 5.71
N ARG A 101 1.49 -17.00 4.98
CA ARG A 101 2.78 -16.61 5.55
C ARG A 101 3.40 -15.56 4.65
N VAL A 102 3.57 -14.36 5.19
CA VAL A 102 4.31 -13.28 4.54
C VAL A 102 5.75 -13.33 5.05
N GLN A 103 6.72 -13.19 4.15
CA GLN A 103 8.14 -13.14 4.47
C GLN A 103 8.74 -11.90 3.82
N TYR A 104 9.56 -11.17 4.58
CA TYR A 104 10.21 -9.95 4.13
C TYR A 104 11.71 -10.18 3.98
N TYR A 105 12.35 -9.40 3.11
CA TYR A 105 13.80 -9.35 3.00
C TYR A 105 14.31 -8.11 3.73
N ASP A 106 15.41 -8.23 4.47
CA ASP A 106 16.11 -7.11 5.08
C ASP A 106 16.97 -6.35 4.06
N THR A 107 17.62 -5.28 4.51
CA THR A 107 18.54 -4.45 3.69
C THR A 107 19.76 -5.21 3.16
N ASP A 108 20.12 -6.34 3.76
CA ASP A 108 21.18 -7.24 3.29
C ASP A 108 20.66 -8.27 2.25
N GLY A 109 19.37 -8.26 1.92
CA GLY A 109 18.73 -9.25 1.06
C GLY A 109 18.51 -10.62 1.74
N LYS A 110 18.56 -10.69 3.07
CA LYS A 110 18.29 -11.91 3.85
C LYS A 110 16.84 -11.94 4.29
N LEU A 111 16.28 -13.14 4.39
CA LEU A 111 14.91 -13.32 4.81
C LEU A 111 14.77 -13.03 6.32
N VAL A 112 13.88 -12.10 6.67
CA VAL A 112 13.50 -11.83 8.06
C VAL A 112 12.74 -13.04 8.57
N THR A 113 13.41 -13.83 9.41
CA THR A 113 12.87 -15.08 9.97
C THR A 113 12.10 -14.87 11.28
N GLU A 114 12.24 -13.69 11.86
CA GLU A 114 11.53 -13.27 13.07
C GLU A 114 10.25 -12.47 12.74
N SER A 115 9.49 -12.13 13.79
CA SER A 115 8.37 -11.19 13.62
C SER A 115 8.89 -9.87 13.07
N PHE A 116 8.18 -9.28 12.13
CA PHE A 116 8.56 -7.99 11.56
C PHE A 116 8.64 -6.89 12.64
N ILE A 117 7.79 -6.97 13.67
CA ILE A 117 7.84 -6.12 14.88
C ILE A 117 9.20 -6.22 15.59
N ASP A 118 9.72 -7.44 15.78
CA ASP A 118 11.01 -7.64 16.46
C ASP A 118 12.18 -7.12 15.62
N TYR A 119 12.10 -7.31 14.30
CA TYR A 119 13.05 -6.72 13.36
C TYR A 119 13.05 -5.19 13.43
N THR A 120 11.88 -4.55 13.36
CA THR A 120 11.73 -3.09 13.48
C THR A 120 12.30 -2.58 14.80
N ARG A 121 12.04 -3.27 15.92
CA ARG A 121 12.59 -2.91 17.24
C ARG A 121 14.12 -2.95 17.25
N LYS A 122 14.74 -3.97 16.62
CA LYS A 122 16.19 -4.07 16.51
C LYS A 122 16.78 -2.99 15.60
N THR A 123 16.15 -2.70 14.47
CA THR A 123 16.59 -1.62 13.56
C THR A 123 16.53 -0.27 14.26
N MET A 124 15.43 0.03 14.95
CA MET A 124 15.25 1.28 15.68
C MET A 124 16.22 1.43 16.86
N SER A 125 16.54 0.34 17.55
CA SER A 125 17.54 0.36 18.65
C SER A 125 18.96 0.66 18.16
N LYS A 126 19.27 0.47 16.88
CA LYS A 126 20.57 0.84 16.29
C LYS A 126 20.65 2.34 15.99
N GLN A 127 19.54 2.94 15.58
CA GLN A 127 19.48 4.36 15.22
C GLN A 127 19.20 5.28 16.41
N PHE A 128 18.32 4.85 17.33
CA PHE A 128 17.84 5.66 18.43
C PHE A 128 18.12 4.98 19.77
N SER A 129 18.67 5.74 20.71
CA SER A 129 19.02 5.24 22.03
C SER A 129 17.81 5.05 22.96
N SER A 130 16.74 5.81 22.74
CA SER A 130 15.53 5.80 23.56
C SER A 130 14.34 6.39 22.81
N LEU A 131 13.14 6.25 23.38
CA LEU A 131 11.94 6.91 22.87
C LEU A 131 12.13 8.43 22.78
N ASP A 132 12.71 9.06 23.80
CA ASP A 132 12.91 10.52 23.84
C ASP A 132 13.82 11.00 22.70
N ASP A 133 14.84 10.22 22.37
CA ASP A 133 15.77 10.48 21.27
C ASP A 133 15.06 10.45 19.91
N PHE A 134 14.19 9.44 19.70
CA PHE A 134 13.33 9.37 18.51
C PHE A 134 12.36 10.55 18.43
N VAL A 135 11.65 10.86 19.53
CA VAL A 135 10.69 11.98 19.58
C VAL A 135 11.37 13.31 19.33
N LYS A 136 12.57 13.51 19.89
CA LYS A 136 13.36 14.71 19.67
C LYS A 136 13.77 14.84 18.20
N ARG A 137 14.36 13.79 17.62
CA ARG A 137 14.76 13.79 16.20
C ARG A 137 13.57 14.01 15.27
N TRP A 138 12.42 13.45 15.60
CA TRP A 138 11.17 13.67 14.88
C TRP A 138 10.74 15.14 14.92
N ASN A 139 10.67 15.73 16.11
CA ASN A 139 10.25 17.12 16.28
C ASN A 139 11.23 18.14 15.70
N GLU A 140 12.54 17.87 15.76
CA GLU A 140 13.59 18.75 15.23
C GLU A 140 13.71 18.72 13.70
N SER A 141 13.21 17.65 13.04
CA SER A 141 13.28 17.55 11.58
C SER A 141 12.35 18.54 10.90
N ASP A 142 12.86 19.24 9.88
CA ASP A 142 12.07 20.14 9.03
C ASP A 142 11.09 19.39 8.13
N ARG A 143 11.36 18.11 7.82
CA ARG A 143 10.47 17.23 7.05
C ARG A 143 10.40 15.86 7.72
N LYS A 144 9.24 15.50 8.25
CA LYS A 144 8.93 14.18 8.81
C LYS A 144 8.99 13.12 7.72
N GLN A 145 8.60 13.46 6.49
CA GLN A 145 8.75 12.55 5.36
C GLN A 145 10.18 12.06 5.18
N ALA A 146 11.19 12.92 5.42
CA ALA A 146 12.58 12.52 5.31
C ALA A 146 12.97 11.46 6.35
N ILE A 147 12.38 11.47 7.55
CA ILE A 147 12.59 10.42 8.56
C ILE A 147 11.88 9.14 8.13
N ILE A 148 10.65 9.25 7.61
CA ILE A 148 9.88 8.10 7.10
C ILE A 148 10.66 7.38 5.99
N ASP A 149 11.25 8.15 5.08
CA ASP A 149 12.07 7.65 3.97
C ASP A 149 13.37 7.01 4.50
N GLU A 150 14.10 7.68 5.39
CA GLU A 150 15.33 7.18 6.04
C GLU A 150 15.08 5.84 6.74
N LEU A 151 13.99 5.73 7.49
CA LEU A 151 13.59 4.49 8.14
C LEU A 151 13.21 3.39 7.13
N SER A 152 12.59 3.75 6.01
CA SER A 152 12.28 2.81 4.93
C SER A 152 13.55 2.27 4.28
N GLU A 153 14.56 3.12 4.07
CA GLU A 153 15.87 2.72 3.54
C GLU A 153 16.60 1.74 4.49
N GLU A 154 16.31 1.82 5.78
CA GLU A 154 16.88 0.97 6.83
C GLU A 154 16.11 -0.34 7.05
N GLY A 155 15.13 -0.59 6.17
CA GLY A 155 14.38 -1.84 6.11
C GLY A 155 13.00 -1.79 6.79
N ILE A 156 12.55 -0.61 7.26
CA ILE A 156 11.20 -0.47 7.81
C ILE A 156 10.17 -0.38 6.67
N ILE A 157 9.53 -1.51 6.40
CA ILE A 157 8.39 -1.64 5.49
C ILE A 157 7.11 -1.12 6.17
N TRP A 158 6.74 0.13 5.88
CA TRP A 158 5.55 0.78 6.45
C TRP A 158 4.25 0.03 6.19
N SER A 159 4.06 -0.53 4.99
CA SER A 159 2.86 -1.29 4.66
C SER A 159 2.70 -2.55 5.52
N ALA A 160 3.81 -3.16 5.95
CA ALA A 160 3.79 -4.30 6.85
C ALA A 160 3.42 -3.88 8.28
N LEU A 161 3.90 -2.71 8.74
CA LEU A 161 3.45 -2.16 10.03
C LEU A 161 1.95 -1.83 9.99
N GLU A 162 1.46 -1.21 8.92
CA GLU A 162 0.05 -0.87 8.75
C GLU A 162 -0.89 -2.09 8.81
N GLU A 163 -0.45 -3.25 8.30
CA GLU A 163 -1.20 -4.50 8.38
C GLU A 163 -1.30 -5.04 9.82
N GLU A 164 -0.26 -4.81 10.65
CA GLU A 164 -0.19 -5.28 12.03
C GLU A 164 -0.91 -4.34 13.02
N VAL A 165 -0.72 -3.02 12.89
CA VAL A 165 -1.22 -2.03 13.87
C VAL A 165 -2.40 -1.19 13.37
N GLY A 166 -2.69 -1.23 12.07
CA GLY A 166 -3.79 -0.51 11.43
C GLY A 166 -3.35 0.74 10.64
N LYS A 167 -4.03 0.97 9.51
CA LYS A 167 -3.78 2.06 8.55
C LYS A 167 -4.12 3.46 9.05
N ASP A 168 -4.89 3.55 10.13
CA ASP A 168 -5.31 4.84 10.70
C ASP A 168 -4.23 5.46 11.60
N MET A 169 -3.17 4.70 11.90
CA MET A 169 -2.05 5.12 12.73
C MET A 169 -1.06 5.99 11.93
N ASP A 170 -0.50 6.99 12.59
CA ASP A 170 0.59 7.79 12.00
C ASP A 170 1.90 6.99 12.01
N PRO A 171 2.81 7.12 11.03
CA PRO A 171 4.13 6.49 11.07
C PRO A 171 4.89 6.74 12.37
N PHE A 172 4.76 7.93 12.97
CA PHE A 172 5.30 8.21 14.29
C PHE A 172 4.72 7.29 15.37
N ASP A 173 3.39 7.15 15.41
CA ASP A 173 2.69 6.34 16.41
C ASP A 173 2.90 4.85 16.19
N MET A 174 3.03 4.41 14.94
CA MET A 174 3.38 3.02 14.59
C MET A 174 4.70 2.64 15.26
N ILE A 175 5.72 3.48 15.11
CA ILE A 175 7.02 3.27 15.76
C ILE A 175 6.90 3.34 17.28
N CYS A 176 6.18 4.33 17.83
CA CYS A 176 5.97 4.46 19.27
C CYS A 176 5.32 3.21 19.87
N HIS A 177 4.31 2.65 19.20
CA HIS A 177 3.59 1.47 19.65
C HIS A 177 4.43 0.19 19.53
N VAL A 178 5.03 -0.04 18.36
CA VAL A 178 5.75 -1.29 18.02
C VAL A 178 7.08 -1.40 18.77
N VAL A 179 7.83 -0.30 18.87
CA VAL A 179 9.20 -0.32 19.39
C VAL A 179 9.23 -0.07 20.89
N TYR A 180 8.44 0.89 21.36
CA TYR A 180 8.50 1.44 22.72
C TYR A 180 7.27 1.11 23.57
N ASP A 181 6.44 0.16 23.11
CA ASP A 181 5.25 -0.35 23.79
C ASP A 181 4.29 0.77 24.27
N GLN A 182 4.23 1.88 23.52
CA GLN A 182 3.27 2.96 23.82
C GLN A 182 1.85 2.53 23.44
N PRO A 183 0.80 3.10 24.07
CA PRO A 183 -0.56 2.88 23.62
C PRO A 183 -0.73 3.27 22.15
N PRO A 184 -1.46 2.48 21.35
CA PRO A 184 -1.74 2.82 19.96
C PRO A 184 -2.55 4.12 19.92
N LEU A 185 -2.16 5.04 19.03
CA LEU A 185 -2.82 6.32 18.86
C LEU A 185 -3.02 6.58 17.37
N THR A 186 -4.25 6.83 16.97
CA THR A 186 -4.60 7.13 15.58
C THR A 186 -4.35 8.59 15.25
N ARG A 187 -4.22 8.90 13.94
CA ARG A 187 -4.12 10.29 13.45
C ARG A 187 -5.30 11.15 13.89
N LYS A 188 -6.51 10.57 13.93
CA LYS A 188 -7.73 11.23 14.42
C LYS A 188 -7.64 11.56 15.90
N GLU A 189 -7.18 10.62 16.73
CA GLU A 189 -7.01 10.88 18.16
C GLU A 189 -5.94 11.93 18.44
N ARG A 190 -4.86 11.98 17.64
CA ARG A 190 -3.88 13.08 17.70
C ARG A 190 -4.53 14.43 17.38
N ALA A 191 -5.28 14.50 16.29
CA ALA A 191 -6.01 15.71 15.92
C ALA A 191 -6.97 16.17 17.03
N ASP A 192 -7.76 15.25 17.59
CA ASP A 192 -8.67 15.54 18.69
C ASP A 192 -7.94 16.06 19.93
N ASN A 193 -6.77 15.51 20.25
CA ASN A 193 -5.96 15.98 21.37
C ASN A 193 -5.48 17.42 21.17
N VAL A 194 -5.09 17.81 19.96
CA VAL A 194 -4.74 19.20 19.63
C VAL A 194 -5.95 20.13 19.79
N GLN A 195 -7.12 19.71 19.32
CA GLN A 195 -8.35 20.49 19.48
C GLN A 195 -8.70 20.69 20.96
N LYS A 196 -8.60 19.64 21.79
CA LYS A 196 -8.89 19.70 23.24
C LYS A 196 -7.95 20.64 24.00
N ARG A 197 -6.73 20.87 23.52
CA ARG A 197 -5.75 21.79 24.12
C ARG A 197 -6.02 23.27 23.80
N ASN A 198 -7.06 23.57 23.03
CA ASN A 198 -7.43 24.94 22.64
C ASN A 198 -6.33 25.70 21.90
N TYR A 199 -5.43 25.01 21.19
CA TYR A 199 -4.34 25.62 20.43
C TYR A 199 -4.83 26.69 19.46
N PHE A 200 -5.98 26.46 18.80
CA PHE A 200 -6.53 27.35 17.78
C PHE A 200 -7.05 28.69 18.33
N THR A 201 -7.20 28.84 19.65
CA THR A 201 -7.70 30.09 20.27
C THR A 201 -6.76 31.28 20.07
N LYS A 202 -5.48 31.05 19.77
CA LYS A 202 -4.52 32.13 19.43
C LYS A 202 -4.69 32.69 18.01
N TYR A 203 -5.41 31.97 17.15
CA TYR A 203 -5.69 32.38 15.78
C TYR A 203 -7.17 32.76 15.62
N SER A 204 -7.43 33.68 14.70
CA SER A 204 -8.79 34.13 14.38
C SER A 204 -8.99 34.28 12.88
N GLY A 205 -10.26 34.30 12.46
CA GLY A 205 -10.63 34.45 11.05
C GLY A 205 -10.00 33.39 10.15
N THR A 206 -9.42 33.81 9.04
CA THR A 206 -8.86 32.92 8.01
C THR A 206 -7.77 31.99 8.53
N ALA A 207 -6.87 32.45 9.41
CA ALA A 207 -5.79 31.60 9.94
C ALA A 207 -6.32 30.44 10.77
N HIS A 208 -7.36 30.69 11.58
CA HIS A 208 -7.99 29.66 12.39
C HIS A 208 -8.58 28.56 11.50
N THR A 209 -9.43 28.94 10.54
CA THR A 209 -10.07 28.00 9.62
C THR A 209 -9.03 27.20 8.82
N VAL A 210 -7.95 27.83 8.38
CA VAL A 210 -6.90 27.13 7.63
C VAL A 210 -6.17 26.10 8.49
N LEU A 211 -5.77 26.45 9.72
CA LEU A 211 -5.09 25.50 10.59
C LEU A 211 -5.99 24.34 11.01
N GLU A 212 -7.27 24.60 11.25
CA GLU A 212 -8.26 23.57 11.57
C GLU A 212 -8.46 22.60 10.39
N ASN A 213 -8.60 23.11 9.17
CA ASN A 213 -8.69 22.27 7.97
C ASN A 213 -7.39 21.50 7.69
N LEU A 214 -6.22 22.08 7.97
CA LEU A 214 -4.94 21.37 7.88
C LEU A 214 -4.89 20.20 8.87
N LEU A 215 -5.37 20.40 10.10
CA LEU A 215 -5.45 19.34 11.10
C LEU A 215 -6.42 18.23 10.71
N LEU A 216 -7.58 18.57 10.13
CA LEU A 216 -8.51 17.58 9.59
C LEU A 216 -7.87 16.78 8.45
N LYS A 217 -7.18 17.46 7.54
CA LYS A 217 -6.48 16.80 6.43
C LYS A 217 -5.36 15.89 6.90
N TYR A 218 -4.64 16.28 7.97
CA TYR A 218 -3.70 15.40 8.66
C TYR A 218 -4.38 14.14 9.18
N ALA A 219 -5.54 14.28 9.84
CA ALA A 219 -6.29 13.16 10.39
C ALA A 219 -6.71 12.14 9.33
N ASP A 220 -7.02 12.60 8.11
CA ASP A 220 -7.47 11.75 7.01
C ASP A 220 -6.33 11.19 6.15
N VAL A 221 -5.35 12.03 5.76
CA VAL A 221 -4.32 11.69 4.75
C VAL A 221 -2.94 11.48 5.37
N GLY A 222 -2.61 12.19 6.46
CA GLY A 222 -1.35 12.04 7.20
C GLY A 222 -0.42 13.25 7.09
N VAL A 223 0.79 13.10 7.64
CA VAL A 223 1.76 14.19 7.84
C VAL A 223 2.20 14.89 6.55
N GLN A 224 2.21 14.21 5.41
CA GLN A 224 2.62 14.77 4.13
C GLN A 224 1.79 16.00 3.72
N GLU A 225 0.52 16.03 4.10
CA GLU A 225 -0.40 17.11 3.72
C GLU A 225 -0.21 18.39 4.54
N ILE A 226 0.31 18.29 5.77
CA ILE A 226 0.56 19.48 6.58
C ILE A 226 1.87 20.17 6.20
N GLU A 227 2.89 19.42 5.79
CA GLU A 227 4.21 19.97 5.43
C GLU A 227 4.19 20.73 4.10
N SER A 228 3.26 20.39 3.20
CA SER A 228 3.23 20.95 1.86
C SER A 228 2.43 22.25 1.80
N MET A 229 3.09 23.38 1.51
CA MET A 229 2.38 24.63 1.16
C MET A 229 1.44 24.47 -0.05
N GLN A 230 1.65 23.46 -0.89
CA GLN A 230 0.78 23.19 -2.03
C GLN A 230 -0.58 22.64 -1.60
N ALA A 231 -0.70 22.10 -0.38
CA ALA A 231 -1.98 21.64 0.17
C ALA A 231 -3.01 22.78 0.20
N LEU A 232 -2.57 24.04 0.37
CA LEU A 232 -3.46 25.20 0.37
C LEU A 232 -4.05 25.55 -1.01
N LYS A 233 -3.60 24.90 -2.09
CA LYS A 233 -4.15 25.10 -3.45
C LYS A 233 -5.33 24.18 -3.77
N VAL A 234 -5.56 23.15 -2.96
CA VAL A 234 -6.64 22.18 -3.17
C VAL A 234 -7.80 22.43 -2.21
N ALA A 235 -8.94 21.79 -2.45
CA ALA A 235 -10.08 21.87 -1.55
C ALA A 235 -9.75 21.30 -0.16
N PRO A 236 -10.31 21.87 0.92
CA PRO A 236 -11.25 23.00 0.96
C PRO A 236 -10.57 24.39 0.97
N PHE A 237 -9.23 24.46 0.92
CA PHE A 237 -8.51 25.74 1.06
C PHE A 237 -8.71 26.69 -0.11
N ASN A 238 -8.87 26.17 -1.32
CA ASN A 238 -9.17 26.97 -2.51
C ASN A 238 -10.49 27.78 -2.41
N GLU A 239 -11.43 27.35 -1.56
CA GLU A 239 -12.69 28.07 -1.28
C GLU A 239 -12.48 29.24 -0.30
N ILE A 240 -11.47 29.13 0.56
CA ILE A 240 -11.11 30.17 1.54
C ILE A 240 -10.41 31.34 0.84
N GLY A 241 -9.57 31.05 -0.15
CA GLY A 241 -8.88 32.04 -0.98
C GLY A 241 -7.68 31.47 -1.72
N SER A 242 -6.98 32.33 -2.46
CA SER A 242 -5.73 31.92 -3.11
C SER A 242 -4.61 31.72 -2.07
N LEU A 243 -3.62 30.86 -2.37
CA LEU A 243 -2.45 30.61 -1.51
C LEU A 243 -1.84 31.91 -0.95
N SER A 244 -1.61 32.90 -1.82
CA SER A 244 -1.03 34.19 -1.43
C SER A 244 -1.94 35.00 -0.52
N GLU A 245 -3.25 34.93 -0.72
CA GLU A 245 -4.21 35.61 0.16
C GLU A 245 -4.32 34.96 1.52
N ILE A 246 -4.35 33.63 1.59
CA ILE A 246 -4.36 32.89 2.85
C ILE A 246 -3.12 33.25 3.67
N VAL A 247 -1.94 33.16 3.06
CA VAL A 247 -0.67 33.44 3.74
C VAL A 247 -0.59 34.91 4.18
N LYS A 248 -1.00 35.85 3.32
CA LYS A 248 -0.88 37.29 3.63
C LYS A 248 -1.97 37.81 4.57
N LYS A 249 -3.24 37.49 4.32
CA LYS A 249 -4.39 37.99 5.09
C LYS A 249 -4.63 37.16 6.36
N GLY A 250 -4.39 35.85 6.31
CA GLY A 250 -4.55 34.96 7.47
C GLY A 250 -3.40 35.11 8.46
N PHE A 251 -2.16 34.96 7.98
CA PHE A 251 -0.99 34.83 8.86
C PHE A 251 -0.11 36.09 8.92
N GLY A 252 -0.29 37.04 8.00
CA GLY A 252 0.53 38.26 7.94
C GLY A 252 1.82 38.11 7.11
N GLY A 253 2.05 36.94 6.51
CA GLY A 253 3.22 36.67 5.69
C GLY A 253 3.66 35.21 5.73
N LYS A 254 4.60 34.87 4.84
CA LYS A 254 5.18 33.52 4.75
C LYS A 254 5.89 33.09 6.06
N PRO A 255 6.71 33.93 6.71
CA PRO A 255 7.40 33.54 7.95
C PRO A 255 6.42 33.19 9.08
N GLN A 256 5.32 33.96 9.20
CA GLN A 256 4.31 33.73 10.22
C GLN A 256 3.50 32.46 9.95
N TYR A 257 3.24 32.14 8.67
CA TYR A 257 2.62 30.89 8.28
C TYR A 257 3.52 29.69 8.63
N GLU A 258 4.80 29.74 8.26
CA GLU A 258 5.77 28.67 8.57
C GLU A 258 5.92 28.47 10.08
N GLN A 259 5.94 29.55 10.86
CA GLN A 259 5.95 29.48 12.32
C GLN A 259 4.67 28.83 12.87
N ALA A 260 3.50 29.21 12.36
CA ALA A 260 2.23 28.63 12.78
C ALA A 260 2.12 27.14 12.45
N LEU A 261 2.71 26.72 11.32
CA LEU A 261 2.77 25.33 10.91
C LEU A 261 3.69 24.51 11.81
N LYS A 262 4.90 25.02 12.09
CA LYS A 262 5.84 24.38 13.01
C LYS A 262 5.27 24.22 14.42
N GLU A 263 4.53 25.23 14.89
CA GLU A 263 3.81 25.15 16.16
C GLU A 263 2.67 24.13 16.12
N LEU A 264 1.93 24.04 15.01
CA LEU A 264 0.87 23.05 14.85
C LEU A 264 1.46 21.62 14.85
N GLU A 265 2.55 21.39 14.14
CA GLU A 265 3.26 20.11 14.14
C GLU A 265 3.75 19.73 15.55
N ALA A 266 4.34 20.68 16.27
CA ALA A 266 4.79 20.45 17.64
C ALA A 266 3.63 20.04 18.57
N GLU A 267 2.45 20.65 18.40
CA GLU A 267 1.25 20.25 19.13
C GLU A 267 0.72 18.88 18.73
N ILE A 268 0.71 18.58 17.42
CA ILE A 268 0.31 17.27 16.89
C ILE A 268 1.18 16.19 17.51
N TYR A 269 2.50 16.35 17.53
CA TYR A 269 3.48 15.35 17.99
C TYR A 269 3.84 15.45 19.47
N GLN A 270 3.19 16.33 20.24
CA GLN A 270 3.42 16.39 21.68
C GLN A 270 2.89 15.12 22.36
N MET A 271 3.79 14.39 23.00
CA MET A 271 3.48 13.17 23.73
C MET A 271 2.47 13.45 24.86
N PRO A 272 1.45 12.58 25.03
CA PRO A 272 0.55 12.70 26.17
C PRO A 272 1.36 12.56 27.47
N ALA A 273 1.04 13.38 28.47
CA ALA A 273 1.65 13.21 29.79
C ALA A 273 1.41 11.77 30.28
N PRO A 274 2.40 11.13 30.93
CA PRO A 274 2.21 9.80 31.45
C PRO A 274 1.00 9.80 32.38
N LYS A 275 0.02 8.93 32.10
CA LYS A 275 -1.11 8.74 33.01
C LYS A 275 -0.51 8.32 34.34
N THR A 276 -0.58 9.22 35.32
CA THR A 276 -0.16 8.91 36.68
C THR A 276 -1.05 7.78 37.16
N ALA A 277 -0.45 6.62 37.39
CA ALA A 277 -1.13 5.43 37.88
C ALA A 277 -1.63 5.64 39.32
#